data_AF-A0A7S1KGW3-F1
#
_entry.id   AF-A0A7S1KGW3-F1
#
_cell.length_a   1.000
_cell.length_b   1.000
_cell.length_c   1.000
_cell.angle_alpha   90.00
_cell.angle_beta   90.00
_cell.angle_gamma   90.00
#
_symmetry.space_group_name_H-M   'P 1'
#
loop_
_entity.id
_entity.type
_entity.pdbx_description
1 polymer ?
#
loop_
_entity_poly.entity_id
_entity_poly.type
_entity_poly.pdbx_seq_one_letter_code
_entity_poly.pdbx_strand_id
1 'polypeptide(L)'
;EEGFWFRNAYVQTSLCSPSRASILTGQYSHITGVIDNESIYPADRLNFADRLRFVGYHTAYIGKWHMGEQLIRPGFDYAASYLGQGIYQNEPFTINGKHEVGSE
;
A
#
# COMPACT_ATOMS: atom_id res chain seq x y z
N GLU A 1 -0.51 -22.45 16.85
CA GLU A 1 -0.55 -23.74 16.14
C GLU A 1 -1.58 -23.77 15.00
N GLU A 2 -2.52 -22.82 14.94
CA GLU A 2 -3.62 -22.79 13.94
C GLU A 2 -3.26 -22.15 12.59
N GLY A 3 -1.99 -22.13 12.20
CA GLY A 3 -1.53 -21.43 11.00
C GLY A 3 -0.53 -22.23 10.17
N PHE A 4 -0.11 -21.65 9.05
CA PHE A 4 0.94 -22.21 8.20
C PHE A 4 2.19 -21.35 8.24
N TRP A 5 3.36 -22.01 8.34
CA TRP A 5 4.66 -21.35 8.27
C TRP A 5 5.38 -21.73 6.99
N PHE A 6 5.73 -20.72 6.20
CA PHE A 6 6.58 -20.87 5.03
C PHE A 6 8.03 -20.64 5.44
N ARG A 7 8.82 -21.72 5.51
CA ARG A 7 10.25 -21.65 5.86
C ARG A 7 11.05 -20.73 4.94
N ASN A 8 10.65 -20.69 3.67
CA ASN A 8 11.33 -19.98 2.59
C ASN A 8 10.35 -19.03 1.88
N ALA A 9 9.94 -17.96 2.57
CA ALA A 9 9.17 -16.86 1.98
C ALA A 9 10.10 -15.68 1.70
N TYR A 10 10.13 -15.22 0.45
CA TYR A 10 11.01 -14.14 0.00
C TYR A 10 10.21 -12.97 -0.55
N VAL A 11 10.75 -11.77 -0.40
CA VAL A 11 10.25 -10.57 -1.09
C VAL A 11 10.71 -10.60 -2.56
N GLN A 12 9.90 -10.03 -3.45
CA GLN A 12 10.26 -9.93 -4.86
C GLN A 12 11.40 -8.92 -5.10
N THR A 13 11.35 -7.77 -4.41
CA THR A 13 12.38 -6.73 -4.43
C THR A 13 12.64 -6.28 -2.99
N SER A 14 13.91 -6.19 -2.57
CA SER A 14 14.30 -5.76 -1.22
C SER A 14 14.24 -4.23 -1.04
N LEU A 15 13.14 -3.61 -1.47
CA LEU A 15 12.87 -2.18 -1.37
C LEU A 15 11.38 -1.95 -1.08
N CYS A 16 11.03 -0.91 -0.32
CA CYS A 16 9.69 -0.76 0.27
C CYS A 16 8.57 -0.73 -0.77
N SER A 17 8.58 0.27 -1.65
CA SER A 17 7.49 0.48 -2.61
C SER A 17 7.39 -0.65 -3.62
N PRO A 18 8.50 -1.10 -4.26
CA PRO A 18 8.42 -2.22 -5.19
C PRO A 18 7.92 -3.53 -4.54
N SER A 19 8.34 -3.82 -3.31
CA SER A 19 7.85 -4.98 -2.55
C SER A 19 6.35 -4.88 -2.28
N ARG A 20 5.86 -3.71 -1.83
CA ARG A 20 4.44 -3.46 -1.57
C ARG A 20 3.60 -3.56 -2.84
N ALA A 21 4.07 -3.02 -3.95
CA ALA A 21 3.38 -3.13 -5.25
C ALA A 21 3.25 -4.60 -5.67
N SER A 22 4.30 -5.39 -5.43
CA SER A 22 4.29 -6.82 -5.72
C SER A 22 3.28 -7.58 -4.84
N ILE A 23 3.19 -7.26 -3.54
CA ILE A 23 2.18 -7.82 -2.65
C ILE A 23 0.75 -7.45 -3.11
N LEU A 24 0.53 -6.20 -3.47
CA LEU A 24 -0.79 -5.71 -3.89
C LEU A 24 -1.29 -6.36 -5.18
N THR A 25 -0.39 -6.59 -6.14
CA THR A 25 -0.74 -7.01 -7.51
C THR A 25 -0.47 -8.49 -7.79
N GLY A 26 0.42 -9.12 -7.03
CA GLY A 26 1.01 -10.42 -7.37
C GLY A 26 1.96 -10.37 -8.57
N GLN A 27 2.44 -9.19 -8.98
CA GLN A 27 3.27 -8.98 -10.16
C GLN A 27 4.68 -8.48 -9.81
N TYR A 28 5.63 -8.64 -10.74
CA TYR A 28 7.00 -8.13 -10.60
C TYR A 28 7.07 -6.62 -10.84
N SER A 29 8.08 -5.95 -10.26
CA SER A 29 8.27 -4.49 -10.39
C SER A 29 8.29 -3.97 -11.84
N HIS A 30 8.85 -4.73 -12.78
CA HIS A 30 8.88 -4.34 -14.20
C HIS A 30 7.49 -4.37 -14.88
N ILE A 31 6.50 -5.04 -14.28
CA ILE A 31 5.10 -5.06 -14.72
C ILE A 31 4.28 -4.01 -13.97
N THR A 32 4.53 -3.84 -12.67
CA THR A 32 3.79 -2.85 -11.85
C THR A 32 4.21 -1.42 -12.16
N GLY A 33 5.43 -1.20 -12.69
CA GLY A 33 6.01 0.11 -12.92
C GLY A 33 6.54 0.80 -11.65
N VAL A 34 6.44 0.16 -10.49
CA VAL A 34 6.98 0.66 -9.22
C VAL A 34 8.38 0.08 -9.02
N ILE A 35 9.41 0.87 -9.31
CA ILE A 35 10.81 0.42 -9.40
C ILE A 35 11.72 0.96 -8.29
N ASP A 36 11.31 2.06 -7.64
CA ASP A 36 12.01 2.70 -6.52
C ASP A 36 11.02 3.18 -5.46
N ASN A 37 11.48 3.92 -4.44
CA ASN A 37 10.60 4.42 -3.37
C ASN A 37 9.80 5.68 -3.72
N GLU A 38 10.13 6.34 -4.82
CA GLU A 38 9.50 7.58 -5.27
C GLU A 38 8.40 7.31 -6.30
N SER A 39 8.43 6.13 -6.92
CA SER A 39 7.43 5.64 -7.86
C SER A 39 6.03 5.66 -7.25
N ILE A 40 5.09 6.26 -7.98
CA ILE A 40 3.66 6.28 -7.64
C ILE A 40 3.02 4.95 -8.06
N TYR A 41 2.12 4.40 -7.25
CA TYR A 41 1.34 3.24 -7.66
C TYR A 41 0.36 3.64 -8.77
N PRO A 42 0.43 3.06 -9.98
CA PRO A 42 -0.39 3.53 -11.09
C PRO A 42 -1.88 3.18 -10.87
N ALA A 43 -2.75 4.15 -11.10
CA ALA A 43 -4.19 4.02 -10.81
C ALA A 43 -4.91 2.99 -11.70
N ASP A 44 -4.31 2.59 -12.83
CA ASP A 44 -4.84 1.59 -13.74
C ASP A 44 -4.38 0.16 -13.40
N ARG A 45 -3.51 -0.01 -12.39
CA ARG A 45 -3.07 -1.32 -11.91
C ARG A 45 -4.07 -1.85 -10.89
N LEU A 46 -4.79 -2.90 -11.26
CA LEU A 46 -5.68 -3.60 -10.33
C LEU A 46 -4.87 -4.33 -9.26
N ASN A 47 -5.27 -4.18 -8.00
CA ASN A 47 -4.73 -4.94 -6.89
C ASN A 47 -5.74 -5.96 -6.33
N PHE A 48 -5.33 -6.72 -5.31
CA PHE A 48 -6.21 -7.69 -4.67
C PHE A 48 -7.46 -7.04 -4.05
N ALA A 49 -7.37 -5.79 -3.59
CA ALA A 49 -8.51 -5.10 -2.98
C ALA A 49 -9.57 -4.75 -4.03
N ASP A 50 -9.20 -4.34 -5.25
CA ASP A 50 -10.15 -4.20 -6.36
C ASP A 50 -10.94 -5.49 -6.62
N ARG A 51 -10.24 -6.63 -6.60
CA ARG A 51 -10.86 -7.95 -6.83
C ARG A 51 -11.81 -8.33 -5.70
N LEU A 52 -11.46 -8.02 -4.45
CA LEU A 52 -12.31 -8.27 -3.29
C LEU A 52 -13.55 -7.36 -3.31
N ARG A 53 -13.38 -6.08 -3.66
CA ARG A 53 -14.49 -5.12 -3.81
C ARG A 53 -15.47 -5.56 -4.88
N PHE A 54 -14.96 -6.05 -6.02
CA PHE A 54 -15.79 -6.56 -7.10
C PHE A 54 -16.74 -7.69 -6.64
N VAL A 55 -16.32 -8.50 -5.67
CA VAL A 55 -17.16 -9.58 -5.11
C VAL A 55 -17.87 -9.18 -3.80
N GLY A 56 -17.95 -7.88 -3.49
CA GLY A 56 -18.79 -7.34 -2.43
C GLY A 56 -18.10 -7.11 -1.07
N TYR A 57 -16.78 -7.20 -0.98
CA TYR A 57 -16.06 -6.86 0.24
C TYR A 57 -15.90 -5.35 0.40
N HIS A 58 -16.04 -4.87 1.63
CA HIS A 58 -15.50 -3.57 2.03
C HIS A 58 -14.01 -3.70 2.29
N THR A 59 -13.23 -2.77 1.76
CA THR A 59 -11.76 -2.83 1.82
C THR A 59 -11.17 -1.59 2.46
N ALA A 60 -10.16 -1.79 3.30
CA ALA A 60 -9.45 -0.74 3.99
C ALA A 60 -7.94 -0.92 3.88
N TYR A 61 -7.20 0.18 3.64
CA TYR A 61 -5.75 0.24 3.79
C TYR A 61 -5.39 1.11 4.99
N ILE A 62 -4.67 0.56 5.96
CA ILE A 62 -4.29 1.28 7.18
C ILE A 62 -2.78 1.17 7.41
N GLY A 63 -2.11 2.31 7.61
CA GLY A 63 -0.68 2.41 7.90
C GLY A 63 0.18 2.85 6.71
N LYS A 64 1.41 2.34 6.63
CA LYS A 64 2.43 2.84 5.69
C LYS A 64 2.14 2.44 4.25
N TRP A 65 1.90 3.41 3.36
CA TRP A 65 1.77 3.17 1.91
C TRP A 65 3.12 3.24 1.20
N HIS A 66 3.80 4.38 1.32
CA HIS A 66 5.16 4.62 0.81
C HIS A 66 5.27 4.30 -0.69
N MET A 67 4.56 5.05 -1.54
CA MET A 67 4.69 5.06 -3.01
C MET A 67 4.87 6.52 -3.42
N GLY A 68 6.05 7.07 -3.12
CA GLY A 68 6.25 8.51 -2.96
C GLY A 68 5.24 9.12 -1.98
N GLU A 69 4.83 10.37 -2.24
CA GLU A 69 3.82 11.11 -1.46
C GLU A 69 2.39 10.94 -1.99
N GLN A 70 2.09 9.83 -2.67
CA GLN A 70 0.77 9.57 -3.22
C GLN A 70 -0.30 9.74 -2.12
N LEU A 71 -1.40 10.44 -2.43
CA LEU A 71 -2.48 10.70 -1.46
C LEU A 71 -3.59 9.63 -1.49
N ILE A 72 -3.90 9.14 -2.68
CA ILE A 72 -4.95 8.15 -2.89
C ILE A 72 -4.37 6.73 -2.75
N ARG A 73 -5.17 5.79 -2.23
CA ARG A 73 -4.84 4.35 -2.19
C ARG A 73 -5.76 3.65 -3.21
N PRO A 74 -5.33 3.48 -4.47
CA PRO A 74 -6.17 2.87 -5.48
C PRO A 74 -6.67 1.49 -5.04
N GLY A 75 -7.93 1.21 -5.32
CA GLY A 75 -8.56 -0.08 -5.03
C GLY A 75 -9.05 -0.31 -3.61
N PHE A 76 -8.96 0.69 -2.71
CA PHE A 76 -9.50 0.61 -1.35
C PHE A 76 -10.68 1.57 -1.15
N ASP A 77 -11.73 1.14 -0.44
CA ASP A 77 -12.88 2.01 -0.10
C ASP A 77 -12.54 3.01 1.02
N TYR A 78 -11.64 2.61 1.91
CA TYR A 78 -11.13 3.43 3.01
C TYR A 78 -9.61 3.37 3.08
N ALA A 79 -8.99 4.52 3.31
CA ALA A 79 -7.56 4.66 3.48
C ALA A 79 -7.25 5.54 4.68
N ALA A 80 -6.38 5.01 5.54
CA ALA A 80 -5.91 5.63 6.75
C ALA A 80 -4.38 5.46 6.81
N SER A 81 -3.62 6.37 6.19
CA SER A 81 -2.19 6.15 5.93
C SER A 81 -1.31 7.37 6.16
N TYR A 82 -0.02 7.10 6.43
CA TYR A 82 1.04 8.11 6.46
C TYR A 82 1.36 8.66 5.07
N LEU A 83 2.02 9.82 5.04
CA LEU A 83 2.59 10.37 3.81
C LEU A 83 4.03 9.87 3.62
N GLY A 84 4.37 9.52 2.38
CA GLY A 84 5.70 8.99 2.08
C GLY A 84 6.06 7.80 2.98
N GLN A 85 7.25 7.87 3.56
CA GLN A 85 7.78 6.85 4.46
C GLN A 85 7.26 6.93 5.89
N GLY A 86 6.62 8.03 6.27
CA GLY A 86 6.31 8.43 7.63
C GLY A 86 7.53 8.87 8.45
N ILE A 87 7.29 9.66 9.49
CA ILE A 87 8.23 10.07 10.53
C ILE A 87 7.87 9.39 11.86
N TYR A 88 8.80 9.36 12.80
CA TYR A 88 8.61 8.60 14.04
C TYR A 88 7.71 9.27 15.08
N GLN A 89 7.62 10.60 15.07
CA GLN A 89 6.90 11.37 16.08
C GLN A 89 5.90 12.29 15.40
N ASN A 90 4.66 12.31 15.91
CA ASN A 90 3.59 13.18 15.43
C ASN A 90 3.41 13.10 13.90
N GLU A 91 3.48 11.89 13.36
CA GLU A 91 3.33 11.68 11.92
C GLU A 91 1.94 12.12 11.46
N PRO A 92 1.85 13.06 10.51
CA PRO A 92 0.59 13.43 9.91
C PRO A 92 -0.01 12.24 9.17
N PHE A 93 -1.32 12.15 9.23
CA PHE A 93 -2.07 11.03 8.69
C PHE A 93 -3.10 11.55 7.70
N THR A 94 -3.35 10.76 6.65
CA THR A 94 -4.40 11.07 5.70
C THR A 94 -5.56 10.09 5.83
N ILE A 95 -6.79 10.62 5.94
CA ILE A 95 -8.03 9.87 5.71
C ILE A 95 -8.47 10.10 4.28
N ASN A 96 -8.52 9.04 3.47
CA ASN A 96 -8.97 9.08 2.08
C ASN A 96 -8.31 10.22 1.26
N GLY A 97 -7.01 10.42 1.49
CA GLY A 97 -6.20 11.45 0.81
C GLY A 97 -6.36 12.87 1.36
N LYS A 98 -7.11 13.08 2.43
CA LYS A 98 -7.22 14.38 3.12
C LYS A 98 -6.35 14.39 4.37
N HIS A 99 -5.56 15.44 4.55
CA HIS A 99 -4.76 15.61 5.76
C HIS A 99 -5.66 15.74 6.98
N GLU A 100 -5.37 14.93 7.99
CA GLU A 100 -5.82 15.14 9.36
C GLU A 100 -4.58 15.53 10.15
N VAL A 101 -4.56 16.77 10.65
CA VAL A 101 -3.59 17.17 11.67
C VAL A 101 -4.03 16.43 12.91
N GLY A 102 -3.19 15.53 13.42
CA GLY A 102 -3.46 14.83 14.67
C GLY A 102 -3.81 15.87 15.73
N SER A 103 -5.04 15.82 16.26
CA SER A 103 -5.39 16.57 17.45
C SER A 103 -4.44 16.12 18.55
N GLU A 104 -3.65 17.05 19.08
CA GLU A 104 -3.00 16.88 20.39
C GLU A 104 -4.04 16.57 21.48
#